data_AF-A0A438IKP4-F1
#
_entry.id   AF-A0A438IKP4-F1
#
_cell.length_a   1.000
_cell.length_b   1.000
_cell.length_c   1.000
_cell.angle_alpha   90.00
_cell.angle_beta   90.00
_cell.angle_gamma   90.00
#
_symmetry.space_group_name_H-M   'P 1'
#
loop_
_entity.id
_entity.type
_entity.pdbx_description
1 polymer ?
#
loop_
_entity_poly.entity_id
_entity_poly.type
_entity_poly.pdbx_seq_one_letter_code
_entity_poly.pdbx_strand_id
1 'polypeptide(L)'
;MWRKLEYPFPSTPSTCQPSGTLACKGGKPKNTYTCSPPVTSSTPAVLTNNNFEKGGDGGGPSACDNKYHDNSERIVALSTGWYNGGSRCGKMIRITAQNGRSVLAKVVDECDSMHGCDKEHAGQPPVIIT
;
A
#
# COMPACT_ATOMS: atom_id res chain seq x y z
N MET A 1 -13.79 -6.69 -2.51
CA MET A 1 -12.33 -6.64 -2.75
C MET A 1 -11.93 -5.18 -2.62
N TRP A 2 -11.03 -4.87 -1.68
CA TRP A 2 -10.67 -3.51 -1.28
C TRP A 2 -9.28 -3.13 -1.77
N ARG A 3 -8.86 -1.88 -1.60
CA ARG A 3 -7.83 -1.31 -2.46
C ARG A 3 -6.52 -0.98 -1.73
N LYS A 4 -5.40 -1.09 -2.43
CA LYS A 4 -4.06 -0.67 -2.02
C LYS A 4 -3.74 0.65 -2.72
N LEU A 5 -3.20 1.63 -2.01
CA LEU A 5 -2.76 2.90 -2.59
C LEU A 5 -1.24 2.92 -2.75
N GLU A 6 -0.80 3.05 -3.99
CA GLU A 6 0.59 3.02 -4.45
C GLU A 6 0.99 4.38 -5.06
N TYR A 7 2.29 4.63 -5.21
CA TYR A 7 2.79 5.90 -5.74
C TYR A 7 2.99 5.84 -7.28
N PRO A 8 2.51 6.83 -8.06
CA PRO A 8 2.87 6.98 -9.48
C PRO A 8 4.21 7.73 -9.71
N PHE A 9 5.22 7.10 -10.35
CA PHE A 9 6.47 7.78 -10.79
C PHE A 9 6.32 8.46 -12.19
N PRO A 10 7.12 9.49 -12.53
CA PRO A 10 7.17 10.80 -11.90
C PRO A 10 6.92 11.93 -12.92
N SER A 11 6.09 12.92 -12.57
CA SER A 11 6.09 14.21 -13.29
C SER A 11 6.67 15.37 -12.47
N THR A 12 7.27 15.10 -11.30
CA THR A 12 7.94 16.10 -10.46
C THR A 12 9.17 15.50 -9.77
N PRO A 13 10.17 16.29 -9.36
CA PRO A 13 11.31 15.78 -8.59
C PRO A 13 10.79 15.15 -7.29
N SER A 14 10.80 13.81 -7.21
CA SER A 14 10.40 13.11 -6.00
C SER A 14 11.52 13.24 -4.97
N THR A 15 11.23 13.85 -3.82
CA THR A 15 12.14 13.84 -2.67
C THR A 15 12.29 12.43 -2.07
N CYS A 16 11.38 11.52 -2.39
CA CYS A 16 11.47 10.12 -2.03
C CYS A 16 12.28 9.34 -3.07
N GLN A 17 13.37 8.71 -2.62
CA GLN A 17 14.30 7.91 -3.40
C GLN A 17 14.30 6.46 -2.91
N PRO A 18 14.68 5.49 -3.77
CA PRO A 18 14.87 4.11 -3.35
C PRO A 18 15.83 4.01 -2.16
N SER A 19 15.45 3.24 -1.14
CA SER A 19 16.28 2.95 0.03
C SER A 19 17.17 1.71 -0.19
N GLY A 20 16.85 0.89 -1.18
CA GLY A 20 17.61 -0.31 -1.52
C GLY A 20 16.95 -1.09 -2.65
N THR A 21 17.33 -2.37 -2.78
CA THR A 21 16.69 -3.31 -3.70
C THR A 21 16.50 -4.68 -3.02
N LEU A 22 15.42 -5.37 -3.38
CA LEU A 22 15.15 -6.75 -2.96
C LEU A 22 15.03 -7.66 -4.19
N ALA A 23 15.71 -8.79 -4.15
CA ALA A 23 15.66 -9.80 -5.21
C ALA A 23 14.89 -11.03 -4.74
N CYS A 24 13.69 -11.25 -5.29
CA CYS A 24 12.99 -12.53 -5.14
C CYS A 24 13.69 -13.62 -5.97
N LYS A 25 13.64 -14.87 -5.51
CA LYS A 25 14.17 -16.01 -6.27
C LYS A 25 13.54 -16.07 -7.67
N GLY A 26 14.38 -16.02 -8.71
CA GLY A 26 13.95 -16.07 -10.12
C GLY A 26 13.38 -14.76 -10.67
N GLY A 27 13.37 -13.68 -9.89
CA GLY A 27 12.89 -12.36 -10.31
C GLY A 27 14.01 -11.34 -10.54
N LYS A 28 13.70 -10.26 -11.27
CA LYS A 28 14.56 -9.08 -11.32
C LYS A 28 14.52 -8.34 -9.98
N PRO A 29 15.64 -7.78 -9.49
CA PRO A 29 15.63 -6.93 -8.31
C PRO A 29 14.61 -5.80 -8.43
N LYS A 30 13.88 -5.54 -7.34
CA LYS A 30 12.90 -4.46 -7.22
C LYS A 30 13.40 -3.44 -6.22
N ASN A 31 13.18 -2.15 -6.49
CA ASN A 31 13.51 -1.09 -5.55
C ASN A 31 12.66 -1.22 -4.28
N THR A 32 13.25 -0.91 -3.14
CA THR A 32 12.57 -0.78 -1.85
C THR A 32 12.52 0.68 -1.42
N TYR A 33 11.49 1.05 -0.67
CA TYR A 33 11.23 2.43 -0.27
C TYR A 33 10.76 2.52 1.17
N THR A 34 11.46 3.33 1.97
CA THR A 34 11.04 3.73 3.32
C THR A 34 10.13 4.95 3.31
N CYS A 35 9.99 5.59 2.15
CA CYS A 35 9.27 6.85 1.97
C CYS A 35 8.14 6.71 0.94
N SER A 36 7.29 7.72 0.90
CA SER A 36 6.27 7.93 -0.12
C SER A 36 6.24 9.43 -0.44
N PRO A 37 5.59 9.86 -1.53
CA PRO A 37 5.52 11.27 -1.88
C PRO A 37 4.90 12.13 -0.79
N PRO A 38 5.16 13.44 -0.81
CA PRO A 38 4.50 14.38 0.09
C PRO A 38 2.99 14.24 0.04
N VAL A 39 2.37 14.18 1.21
CA VAL A 39 0.92 14.21 1.34
C VAL A 39 0.45 15.65 1.19
N THR A 40 -0.46 15.89 0.25
CA THR A 40 -1.12 17.17 -0.01
C THR A 40 -2.62 17.05 0.25
N SER A 41 -3.37 18.14 0.07
CA SER A 41 -4.84 18.12 0.11
C SER A 41 -5.46 17.18 -0.95
N SER A 42 -4.74 16.88 -2.03
CA SER A 42 -5.13 15.94 -3.08
C SER A 42 -3.90 15.18 -3.56
N THR A 43 -3.52 14.15 -2.82
CA THR A 43 -2.31 13.36 -3.08
C THR A 43 -2.57 12.38 -4.23
N PRO A 44 -1.83 12.46 -5.36
CA PRO A 44 -1.94 11.48 -6.44
C PRO A 44 -1.48 10.10 -5.98
N ALA A 45 -2.22 9.07 -6.38
CA ALA A 45 -1.93 7.68 -6.06
C ALA A 45 -2.48 6.74 -7.13
N VAL A 46 -1.83 5.58 -7.27
CA VAL A 46 -2.33 4.42 -8.00
C VAL A 46 -3.15 3.57 -7.05
N LEU A 47 -4.26 3.03 -7.53
CA LEU A 47 -5.21 2.30 -6.72
C LEU A 47 -5.30 0.88 -7.21
N THR A 48 -4.64 -0.04 -6.53
CA THR A 48 -4.64 -1.48 -6.82
C THR A 48 -5.64 -2.19 -5.93
N ASN A 49 -5.87 -3.48 -6.17
CA ASN A 49 -6.88 -4.27 -5.48
C ASN A 49 -6.21 -5.32 -4.58
N ASN A 50 -6.82 -5.61 -3.44
CA ASN A 50 -6.32 -6.50 -2.41
C ASN A 50 -7.46 -7.26 -1.73
N ASN A 51 -7.16 -8.48 -1.29
CA ASN A 51 -8.05 -9.28 -0.47
C ASN A 51 -7.55 -9.30 0.98
N PHE A 52 -8.32 -8.69 1.89
CA PHE A 52 -8.01 -8.58 3.33
C PHE A 52 -8.62 -9.72 4.17
N GLU A 53 -9.30 -10.67 3.54
CA GLU A 53 -9.86 -11.83 4.23
C GLU A 53 -8.78 -12.85 4.56
N LYS A 54 -9.09 -13.73 5.52
CA LYS A 54 -8.20 -14.83 5.88
C LYS A 54 -7.96 -15.75 4.68
N GLY A 55 -6.69 -15.97 4.35
CA GLY A 55 -6.30 -16.78 3.20
C GLY A 55 -6.39 -16.06 1.85
N GLY A 56 -6.66 -14.74 1.87
CA GLY A 56 -6.55 -13.88 0.70
C GLY A 56 -5.11 -13.45 0.39
N ASP A 57 -4.98 -12.54 -0.57
CA ASP A 57 -3.70 -12.04 -1.08
C ASP A 57 -2.94 -11.13 -0.10
N GLY A 58 -3.60 -10.65 0.95
CA GLY A 58 -2.98 -9.82 2.00
C GLY A 58 -1.99 -10.58 2.89
N GLY A 59 -1.93 -11.91 2.78
CA GLY A 59 -1.06 -12.74 3.63
C GLY A 59 -1.55 -12.80 5.07
N GLY A 60 -1.01 -11.94 5.92
CA GLY A 60 -1.32 -11.84 7.34
C GLY A 60 -2.55 -10.99 7.68
N PRO A 61 -2.93 -10.90 8.97
CA PRO A 61 -3.88 -9.90 9.46
C PRO A 61 -3.35 -8.47 9.27
N SER A 62 -4.24 -7.50 9.13
CA SER A 62 -3.87 -6.11 8.86
C SER A 62 -3.14 -5.43 10.02
N ALA A 63 -2.12 -4.64 9.68
CA ALA A 63 -1.14 -4.09 10.63
C ALA A 63 -1.72 -3.15 11.70
N CYS A 64 -2.84 -2.46 11.43
CA CYS A 64 -3.40 -1.51 12.39
C CYS A 64 -4.10 -2.16 13.58
N ASP A 65 -4.70 -3.35 13.40
CA ASP A 65 -5.56 -3.96 14.41
C ASP A 65 -5.40 -5.48 14.56
N ASN A 66 -4.47 -6.09 13.82
CA ASN A 66 -4.17 -7.51 13.78
C ASN A 66 -5.40 -8.37 13.41
N LYS A 67 -6.25 -7.89 12.50
CA LYS A 67 -7.45 -8.60 12.04
C LYS A 67 -7.48 -8.80 10.54
N TYR A 68 -8.19 -9.84 10.14
CA TYR A 68 -8.70 -9.95 8.77
C TYR A 68 -9.99 -9.14 8.67
N HIS A 69 -10.25 -8.60 7.49
CA HIS A 69 -11.43 -7.79 7.22
C HIS A 69 -12.23 -8.36 6.07
N ASP A 70 -13.55 -8.20 6.16
CA ASP A 70 -14.44 -8.65 5.10
C ASP A 70 -14.29 -7.75 3.86
N ASN A 71 -14.32 -8.36 2.67
CA ASN A 71 -14.18 -7.67 1.40
C ASN A 71 -15.36 -6.75 1.02
N SER A 72 -16.34 -6.56 1.90
CA SER A 72 -17.40 -5.56 1.87
C SER A 72 -17.17 -4.33 2.76
N GLU A 73 -16.17 -4.34 3.66
CA GLU A 73 -15.81 -3.18 4.50
C GLU A 73 -14.98 -2.13 3.74
N ARG A 74 -15.42 -0.87 3.62
CA ARG A 74 -14.61 0.18 2.97
C ARG A 74 -13.28 0.46 3.68
N ILE A 75 -12.22 -0.26 3.29
CA ILE A 75 -10.90 -0.23 3.90
C ILE A 75 -9.79 -0.10 2.85
N VAL A 76 -8.60 0.28 3.29
CA VAL A 76 -7.41 0.38 2.44
C VAL A 76 -6.11 0.14 3.21
N ALA A 77 -5.09 -0.25 2.44
CA ALA A 77 -3.69 -0.24 2.85
C ALA A 77 -2.95 0.94 2.20
N LEU A 78 -1.97 1.51 2.89
CA LEU A 78 -1.12 2.60 2.39
C LEU A 78 0.33 2.14 2.25
N SER A 79 1.04 2.56 1.19
CA SER A 79 2.50 2.37 1.10
C SER A 79 3.23 2.85 2.35
N THR A 80 4.34 2.19 2.72
CA THR A 80 5.10 2.40 3.96
C THR A 80 5.26 3.86 4.40
N GLY A 81 5.67 4.75 3.49
CA GLY A 81 5.83 6.17 3.83
C GLY A 81 4.52 6.92 4.11
N TRP A 82 3.42 6.56 3.46
CA TRP A 82 2.08 7.08 3.78
C TRP A 82 1.45 6.37 4.97
N TYR A 83 1.77 5.11 5.22
CA TYR A 83 1.38 4.43 6.45
C TYR A 83 2.00 5.12 7.68
N ASN A 84 3.29 5.51 7.56
CA ASN A 84 4.03 6.30 8.53
C ASN A 84 3.90 5.71 9.94
N GLY A 85 4.32 4.45 10.09
CA GLY A 85 4.29 3.71 11.35
C GLY A 85 2.90 3.63 11.99
N GLY A 86 1.83 3.54 11.19
CA GLY A 86 0.46 3.46 11.68
C GLY A 86 -0.16 4.78 12.13
N SER A 87 0.49 5.93 11.90
CA SER A 87 -0.07 7.26 12.27
C SER A 87 -1.44 7.57 11.65
N ARG A 88 -1.83 6.82 10.60
CA ARG A 88 -3.12 6.92 9.91
C ARG A 88 -4.09 5.78 10.24
N CYS A 89 -3.70 4.81 11.06
CA CYS A 89 -4.55 3.69 11.45
C CYS A 89 -5.92 4.14 11.97
N GLY A 90 -6.98 3.50 11.47
CA GLY A 90 -8.36 3.80 11.84
C GLY A 90 -8.91 5.11 11.27
N LYS A 91 -8.08 5.96 10.64
CA LYS A 91 -8.54 7.21 10.04
C LYS A 91 -9.20 6.96 8.69
N MET A 92 -10.21 7.77 8.39
CA MET A 92 -10.86 7.78 7.09
C MET A 92 -10.08 8.66 6.11
N ILE A 93 -9.86 8.15 4.90
CA ILE A 93 -9.36 8.95 3.78
C ILE A 93 -10.41 9.01 2.68
N ARG A 94 -10.40 10.11 1.92
CA ARG A 94 -11.23 10.26 0.72
C ARG A 94 -10.41 9.87 -0.50
N ILE A 95 -10.91 8.88 -1.24
CA ILE A 95 -10.32 8.45 -2.51
C ILE A 95 -11.22 8.96 -3.61
N THR A 96 -10.65 9.73 -4.54
CA THR A 96 -11.36 10.27 -5.70
C THR A 96 -10.76 9.67 -6.97
N ALA A 97 -11.61 9.01 -7.76
CA ALA A 97 -11.21 8.45 -9.04
C ALA A 97 -11.28 9.51 -10.15
N GLN A 98 -10.60 9.25 -11.27
CA GLN A 98 -10.57 10.16 -12.43
C GLN A 98 -11.97 10.44 -13.02
N ASN A 99 -12.93 9.54 -12.83
CA ASN A 99 -14.34 9.74 -13.23
C ASN A 99 -15.14 10.63 -12.26
N GLY A 100 -14.48 11.30 -11.31
CA GLY A 100 -15.09 12.21 -10.33
C GLY A 100 -15.79 11.54 -9.15
N ARG A 101 -15.91 10.20 -9.13
CA ARG A 101 -16.52 9.48 -8.01
C ARG A 101 -15.57 9.43 -6.82
N SER A 102 -16.11 9.64 -5.62
CA SER A 102 -15.35 9.54 -4.37
C SER A 102 -15.93 8.53 -3.39
N VAL A 103 -15.07 7.98 -2.55
CA VAL A 103 -15.45 7.10 -1.44
C VAL A 103 -14.60 7.40 -0.21
N LEU A 104 -15.17 7.22 0.97
CA LEU A 104 -14.41 7.19 2.22
C LEU A 104 -14.01 5.75 2.53
N ALA A 105 -12.75 5.54 2.87
CA ALA A 105 -12.22 4.26 3.29
C ALA A 105 -11.35 4.41 4.54
N LYS A 106 -11.42 3.42 5.43
CA LYS A 106 -10.65 3.35 6.68
C LYS A 106 -9.28 2.74 6.39
N VAL A 107 -8.22 3.38 6.85
CA VAL A 107 -6.87 2.80 6.79
C VAL A 107 -6.75 1.70 7.83
N VAL A 108 -6.46 0.48 7.38
CA VAL A 108 -6.32 -0.70 8.26
C VAL A 108 -4.96 -1.36 8.14
N ASP A 109 -4.20 -1.07 7.08
CA ASP A 109 -3.00 -1.85 6.80
C ASP A 109 -1.87 -1.05 6.16
N GLU A 110 -0.70 -1.67 6.18
CA GLU A 110 0.47 -1.24 5.45
C GLU A 110 0.56 -2.02 4.13
N CYS A 111 0.94 -1.31 3.07
CA CYS A 111 1.33 -1.88 1.79
C CYS A 111 2.86 -1.86 1.76
N ASP A 112 3.51 -2.92 2.28
CA ASP A 112 4.95 -2.94 2.55
C ASP A 112 5.77 -2.76 1.26
N SER A 113 6.54 -1.66 1.21
CA SER A 113 7.46 -1.34 0.10
C SER A 113 8.92 -1.63 0.42
N MET A 114 9.21 -2.30 1.54
CA MET A 114 10.53 -2.66 2.03
C MET A 114 10.78 -4.17 2.01
N HIS A 115 9.76 -4.96 2.34
CA HIS A 115 9.87 -6.40 2.48
C HIS A 115 8.96 -7.14 1.50
N GLY A 116 9.21 -8.44 1.36
CA GLY A 116 8.56 -9.30 0.38
C GLY A 116 9.36 -10.57 0.14
N CYS A 117 8.87 -11.39 -0.79
CA CYS A 117 9.47 -12.67 -1.18
C CYS A 117 9.58 -13.69 -0.03
N ASP A 118 8.81 -13.52 1.04
CA ASP A 118 8.81 -14.39 2.22
C ASP A 118 7.39 -14.94 2.49
N LYS A 119 7.26 -15.76 3.54
CA LYS A 119 5.99 -16.41 3.88
C LYS A 119 4.91 -15.42 4.32
N GLU A 120 5.30 -14.33 4.98
CA GLU A 120 4.39 -13.30 5.47
C GLU A 120 3.74 -12.57 4.29
N HIS A 121 4.51 -12.30 3.25
CA HIS A 121 4.09 -11.67 2.01
C HIS A 121 3.60 -12.66 0.94
N ALA A 122 3.31 -13.92 1.31
CA ALA A 122 2.90 -14.98 0.39
C ALA A 122 3.84 -15.17 -0.83
N GLY A 123 5.13 -14.88 -0.66
CA GLY A 123 6.15 -14.92 -1.71
C GLY A 123 6.06 -13.77 -2.73
N GLN A 124 5.14 -12.82 -2.54
CA GLN A 124 4.99 -11.65 -3.41
C GLN A 124 6.16 -10.68 -3.21
N PRO A 125 6.67 -10.04 -4.28
CA PRO A 125 7.69 -9.01 -4.14
C PRO A 125 7.17 -7.80 -3.36
N PRO A 126 8.06 -6.94 -2.82
CA PRO A 126 7.69 -5.65 -2.28
C PRO A 126 6.89 -4.88 -3.31
N VAL A 127 5.94 -4.11 -2.81
CA VAL A 127 4.99 -3.37 -3.64
C VAL A 127 5.78 -2.45 -4.56
N ILE A 128 5.56 -2.63 -5.86
CA ILE A 128 6.28 -1.87 -6.87
C ILE A 128 5.62 -0.50 -6.93
N ILE A 129 6.41 0.52 -6.64
CA ILE A 129 6.05 1.87 -7.02
C ILE A 129 6.28 1.98 -8.54
N THR A 130 5.21 1.88 -9.34
CA THR A 130 5.27 2.05 -10.81
C THR A 130 4.81 3.43 -11.22
#